data_AF-A0A1D6IIR2-F1
#
_entry.id   AF-A0A1D6IIR2-F1
#
_cell.length_a   1.000
_cell.length_b   1.000
_cell.length_c   1.000
_cell.angle_alpha   90.00
_cell.angle_beta   90.00
_cell.angle_gamma   90.00
#
_symmetry.space_group_name_H-M   'P 1'
#
loop_
_entity.id
_entity.type
_entity.pdbx_description
1 polymer ?
#
loop_
_entity_poly.entity_id
_entity_poly.type
_entity_poly.pdbx_seq_one_letter_code
_entity_poly.pdbx_strand_id
1 'polypeptide(L)'
;MRRHGWQLPYHPLQVVAVSVFLALAFAFYVFFAPFVGRKVFQYVVMGLYTPLVRAPAWFLRCRAASSERLVLKYSKHCRVCDKCVDGFDHHCRWLNNCIGRRNYRRFFILMSTAVILFYPSLIDCTDKDATKYFYHCVINTTKYFYHCLHGLCNLGQLILQSAIGVLVLVLCFVERKEFSMQIVSKLGSSFSVVPFVIVVASCTILAMVASLPVAQLLFFHILLIKKASSHTFPFCLILLLTDSCKKGPCL
;
A
#
# COMPACT_ATOMS: atom_id res chain seq x y z
N MET A 1 -0.22 -26.11 0.30
CA MET A 1 -1.01 -24.87 0.55
C MET A 1 -0.08 -23.66 0.52
N ARG A 2 -0.51 -22.50 -0.01
CA ARG A 2 0.29 -21.26 0.09
C ARG A 2 0.49 -20.90 1.56
N ARG A 3 1.72 -20.60 1.97
CA ARG A 3 2.03 -20.26 3.38
C ARG A 3 1.80 -18.77 3.68
N HIS A 4 1.92 -17.91 2.67
CA HIS A 4 1.56 -16.50 2.77
C HIS A 4 1.02 -15.94 1.44
N GLY A 5 0.24 -14.85 1.52
CA GLY A 5 -0.44 -14.24 0.36
C GLY A 5 0.45 -13.52 -0.67
N TRP A 6 1.77 -13.67 -0.57
CA TRP A 6 2.76 -13.11 -1.50
C TRP A 6 3.68 -14.19 -2.08
N GLN A 7 3.36 -15.47 -1.83
CA GLN A 7 4.06 -16.60 -2.39
C GLN A 7 3.52 -16.86 -3.80
N LEU A 8 4.41 -17.16 -4.75
CA LEU A 8 4.02 -17.56 -6.10
C LEU A 8 3.33 -18.94 -6.10
N PRO A 9 2.38 -19.18 -7.00
CA PRO A 9 1.78 -18.21 -7.93
C PRO A 9 0.85 -17.23 -7.20
N TYR A 10 0.89 -15.94 -7.60
CA TYR A 10 0.02 -14.90 -7.05
C TYR A 10 -1.45 -15.21 -7.30
N HIS A 11 -2.33 -14.70 -6.42
CA HIS A 11 -3.77 -14.82 -6.65
C HIS A 11 -4.17 -13.99 -7.89
N PRO A 12 -5.02 -14.51 -8.80
CA PRO A 12 -5.40 -13.78 -10.02
C PRO A 12 -5.91 -12.36 -9.75
N LEU A 13 -6.76 -12.18 -8.74
CA LEU A 13 -7.23 -10.85 -8.33
C LEU A 13 -6.11 -9.89 -7.87
N GLN A 14 -5.03 -10.40 -7.26
CA GLN A 14 -3.88 -9.56 -6.90
C GLN A 14 -3.13 -9.09 -8.14
N VAL A 15 -2.95 -9.99 -9.12
CA VAL A 15 -2.31 -9.65 -10.39
C VAL A 15 -3.13 -8.60 -11.13
N VAL A 16 -4.45 -8.82 -11.26
CA VAL A 16 -5.36 -7.86 -11.90
C VAL A 16 -5.30 -6.50 -11.19
N ALA A 17 -5.39 -6.46 -9.85
CA ALA A 17 -5.36 -5.21 -9.11
C ALA A 17 -4.03 -4.44 -9.31
N VAL A 18 -2.89 -5.14 -9.27
CA VAL A 18 -1.58 -4.52 -9.50
C VAL A 18 -1.46 -4.01 -10.94
N SER A 19 -1.89 -4.80 -11.92
CA SER A 19 -1.86 -4.41 -13.34
C SER A 19 -2.75 -3.18 -13.61
N VAL A 20 -3.97 -3.15 -13.08
CA VAL A 20 -4.88 -2.02 -13.21
C VAL A 20 -4.31 -0.77 -12.55
N PHE A 21 -3.75 -0.89 -11.34
CA PHE A 21 -3.11 0.23 -10.65
C PHE A 21 -1.96 0.84 -11.45
N LEU A 22 -1.06 -0.01 -11.98
CA LEU A 22 0.07 0.45 -12.78
C LEU A 22 -0.39 1.08 -14.10
N ALA A 23 -1.40 0.51 -14.75
CA ALA A 23 -1.98 1.06 -15.98
C ALA A 23 -2.63 2.43 -15.74
N LEU A 24 -3.40 2.59 -14.67
CA LEU A 24 -4.02 3.86 -14.29
C LEU A 24 -2.97 4.93 -13.95
N ALA A 25 -1.91 4.56 -13.23
CA ALA A 25 -0.81 5.46 -12.89
C ALA A 25 -0.05 5.90 -14.15
N PHE A 26 0.29 4.96 -15.05
CA PHE A 26 0.90 5.27 -16.34
C PHE A 26 0.01 6.20 -17.17
N ALA A 27 -1.28 5.87 -17.27
CA ALA A 27 -2.24 6.67 -18.02
C ALA A 27 -2.30 8.10 -17.49
N PHE A 28 -2.28 8.30 -16.17
CA PHE A 28 -2.28 9.62 -15.55
C PHE A 28 -1.12 10.50 -16.03
N TYR A 29 0.11 9.97 -16.01
CA TYR A 29 1.29 10.75 -16.40
C TYR A 29 1.33 11.08 -17.90
N VAL A 30 0.72 10.23 -18.74
CA VAL A 30 0.76 10.40 -20.21
C VAL A 30 -0.45 11.19 -20.72
N PHE A 31 -1.66 10.86 -20.28
CA PHE A 31 -2.91 11.37 -20.86
C PHE A 31 -3.63 12.42 -20.00
N PHE A 32 -3.29 12.55 -18.71
CA PHE A 32 -3.99 13.46 -17.79
C PHE A 32 -3.12 14.66 -17.45
N ALA A 33 -1.99 14.43 -16.76
CA ALA A 33 -1.14 15.48 -16.22
C ALA A 33 -0.67 16.51 -17.27
N PRO A 34 -0.26 16.12 -18.51
CA PRO A 34 0.18 17.09 -19.51
C PRO A 34 -0.96 17.99 -20.05
N PHE A 35 -2.22 17.63 -19.82
CA PHE A 35 -3.40 18.25 -20.46
C PHE A 35 -4.28 19.07 -19.52
N VAL A 36 -3.83 19.31 -18.27
CA VAL A 36 -4.55 20.13 -17.25
C VAL A 36 -4.46 21.65 -17.54
N GLY A 37 -3.89 22.06 -18.68
CA GLY A 37 -3.72 23.45 -19.04
C GLY A 37 -2.33 24.00 -18.66
N ARG A 38 -2.27 25.05 -17.83
CA ARG A 38 -1.02 25.79 -17.53
C ARG A 38 0.03 24.91 -16.86
N LYS A 39 1.31 25.19 -17.13
CA LYS A 39 2.46 24.45 -16.58
C LYS A 39 2.46 24.34 -15.05
N VAL A 40 2.05 25.40 -14.35
CA VAL A 40 1.92 25.39 -12.88
C VAL A 40 0.95 24.30 -12.42
N PHE A 41 -0.23 24.19 -13.04
CA PHE A 41 -1.19 23.14 -12.70
C PHE A 41 -0.65 21.75 -13.00
N GLN A 42 0.09 21.56 -14.09
CA GLN A 42 0.74 20.29 -14.42
C GLN A 42 1.70 19.87 -13.28
N TYR A 43 2.57 20.77 -12.82
CA TYR A 43 3.51 20.47 -11.73
C TYR A 43 2.81 20.21 -10.40
N VAL A 44 1.79 21.00 -10.05
CA VAL A 44 1.01 20.79 -8.82
C VAL A 44 0.34 19.41 -8.84
N VAL A 45 -0.33 19.07 -9.94
CA VAL A 45 -1.06 17.81 -10.10
C VAL A 45 -0.09 16.61 -10.08
N MET A 46 1.06 16.71 -10.75
CA MET A 46 2.11 15.68 -10.66
C MET A 46 2.68 15.56 -9.25
N GLY A 47 2.92 16.68 -8.57
CA GLY A 47 3.44 16.74 -7.20
C GLY A 47 2.49 16.12 -6.18
N LEU A 48 1.17 16.28 -6.36
CA LEU A 48 0.15 15.66 -5.52
C LEU A 48 -0.04 14.18 -5.83
N TYR A 49 -0.02 13.78 -7.10
CA TYR A 49 -0.29 12.39 -7.50
C TYR A 49 0.88 11.43 -7.21
N THR A 50 2.11 11.88 -7.41
CA THR A 50 3.32 11.06 -7.24
C THR A 50 3.48 10.41 -5.85
N PRO A 51 3.31 11.12 -4.72
CA PRO A 51 3.39 10.49 -3.40
C PRO A 51 2.28 9.46 -3.17
N LEU A 52 1.08 9.68 -3.72
CA LEU A 52 -0.06 8.75 -3.60
C LEU A 52 0.23 7.41 -4.29
N VAL A 53 0.92 7.42 -5.44
CA VAL A 53 1.33 6.20 -6.16
C VAL A 53 2.51 5.49 -5.49
N ARG A 54 3.46 6.24 -4.92
CA ARG A 54 4.71 5.67 -4.38
C ARG A 54 4.56 5.08 -2.97
N ALA A 55 3.66 5.63 -2.15
CA ALA A 55 3.45 5.13 -0.78
C ALA A 55 3.04 3.63 -0.75
N PRO A 56 2.11 3.15 -1.60
CA PRO A 56 1.78 1.73 -1.72
C PRO A 56 2.96 0.80 -2.04
N ALA A 57 3.84 1.24 -2.95
CA ALA A 57 4.98 0.45 -3.41
C ALA A 57 6.03 0.21 -2.32
N TRP A 58 6.16 1.13 -1.36
CA TRP A 58 7.03 0.98 -0.20
C TRP A 58 6.60 -0.21 0.69
N PHE A 59 5.30 -0.35 0.95
CA PHE A 59 4.76 -1.43 1.78
C PHE A 59 4.88 -2.81 1.12
N LEU A 60 4.69 -2.89 -0.21
CA LEU A 60 4.89 -4.15 -0.95
C LEU A 60 6.34 -4.66 -0.84
N ARG A 61 7.34 -3.75 -0.90
CA ARG A 61 8.75 -4.11 -0.78
C ARG A 61 9.13 -4.68 0.58
N CYS A 62 8.43 -4.33 1.65
CA CYS A 62 8.62 -4.95 2.97
C CYS A 62 8.11 -6.39 3.01
N ARG A 63 6.97 -6.67 2.37
CA ARG A 63 6.33 -8.00 2.37
C ARG A 63 6.99 -8.97 1.39
N ALA A 64 7.43 -8.49 0.22
CA ALA A 64 8.05 -9.32 -0.81
C ALA A 64 9.52 -9.71 -0.52
N ALA A 65 10.19 -9.04 0.43
CA ALA A 65 11.64 -9.20 0.68
C ALA A 65 12.02 -10.44 1.51
N SER A 66 11.45 -11.61 1.22
CA SER A 66 11.78 -12.86 1.92
C SER A 66 12.19 -13.98 0.95
N SER A 67 13.25 -13.74 0.16
CA SER A 67 13.80 -14.77 -0.73
C SER A 67 14.57 -15.84 0.04
N GLU A 68 14.28 -17.10 -0.29
CA GLU A 68 15.11 -18.27 -0.02
C GLU A 68 16.48 -18.07 -0.68
N ARG A 69 17.56 -18.23 0.06
CA ARG A 69 18.91 -18.40 -0.49
C ARG A 69 19.66 -19.41 0.37
N LEU A 70 20.66 -20.03 -0.26
CA LEU A 70 21.72 -20.89 0.30
C LEU A 70 21.84 -20.74 1.82
N VAL A 71 21.84 -21.86 2.53
CA VAL A 71 22.00 -21.92 3.99
C VAL A 71 23.28 -21.18 4.39
N LEU A 72 23.14 -19.93 4.82
CA LEU A 72 24.23 -19.10 5.32
C LEU A 72 24.46 -19.40 6.80
N LYS A 73 25.67 -19.17 7.31
CA LYS A 73 26.09 -19.44 8.70
C LYS A 73 25.18 -18.80 9.78
N TYR A 74 24.49 -17.71 9.44
CA TYR A 74 23.56 -17.01 10.34
C TYR A 74 22.08 -17.23 10.00
N SER A 75 21.78 -18.20 9.12
CA SER A 75 20.41 -18.55 8.78
C SER A 75 19.80 -19.48 9.83
N LYS A 76 18.53 -19.24 10.17
CA LYS A 76 17.76 -20.15 11.02
C LYS A 76 16.49 -20.57 10.29
N HIS A 77 16.05 -21.79 10.57
CA HIS A 77 14.87 -22.34 9.94
C HIS A 77 13.61 -21.87 10.68
N CYS A 78 12.67 -21.29 9.94
CA CYS A 78 11.35 -20.96 10.44
C CYS A 78 10.36 -22.06 10.08
N ARG A 79 9.93 -22.87 11.06
CA ARG A 79 9.00 -23.99 10.84
C ARG A 79 7.63 -23.57 10.28
N VAL A 80 7.17 -22.36 10.62
CA VAL A 80 5.89 -21.82 10.13
C VAL A 80 5.96 -21.58 8.61
N CYS A 81 7.03 -20.92 8.16
CA CYS A 81 7.24 -20.63 6.75
C CYS A 81 7.93 -21.77 6.00
N ASP A 82 8.51 -22.74 6.72
CA ASP A 82 9.35 -23.83 6.22
C ASP A 82 10.42 -23.34 5.25
N LYS A 83 11.15 -22.32 5.71
CA LYS A 83 12.28 -21.76 4.98
C LYS A 83 13.36 -21.27 5.92
N CYS A 84 14.59 -21.28 5.41
CA CYS A 84 15.74 -20.69 6.05
C CYS A 84 15.81 -19.18 5.79
N VAL A 85 16.01 -18.41 6.85
CA VAL A 85 16.04 -16.94 6.79
C VAL A 85 17.38 -16.45 7.32
N ASP A 86 18.12 -15.68 6.52
CA ASP A 86 19.39 -15.08 6.94
C ASP A 86 19.19 -13.97 7.98
N GLY A 87 19.99 -14.02 9.05
CA GLY A 87 19.84 -13.13 10.20
C GLY A 87 18.43 -13.20 10.77
N PHE A 88 17.87 -14.40 10.89
CA PHE A 88 16.50 -14.61 11.35
C PHE A 88 16.30 -14.04 12.76
N ASP A 89 15.45 -13.02 12.83
CA ASP A 89 15.01 -12.43 14.09
C ASP A 89 13.77 -13.19 14.57
N HIS A 90 12.62 -13.04 13.92
CA HIS A 90 11.39 -13.75 14.31
C HIS A 90 10.43 -13.94 13.13
N HIS A 91 9.42 -14.79 13.29
CA HIS A 91 8.29 -14.86 12.36
C HIS A 91 7.19 -13.91 12.83
N CYS A 92 6.95 -12.84 12.08
CA CYS A 92 5.92 -11.87 12.40
C CYS A 92 4.58 -12.32 11.81
N ARG A 93 3.69 -12.85 12.67
CA ARG A 93 2.32 -13.25 12.29
C ARG A 93 1.52 -12.09 11.69
N TRP A 94 1.78 -10.87 12.16
CA TRP A 94 1.08 -9.66 11.70
C TRP A 94 1.38 -9.31 10.25
N LEU A 95 2.64 -9.44 9.86
CA LEU A 95 3.08 -9.27 8.49
C LEU A 95 2.94 -10.55 7.65
N ASN A 96 2.57 -11.65 8.30
CA ASN A 96 2.60 -13.01 7.76
C ASN A 96 3.91 -13.29 7.01
N ASN A 97 5.04 -12.89 7.63
CA ASN A 97 6.36 -12.94 7.02
C ASN A 97 7.46 -13.05 8.09
N CYS A 98 8.60 -13.64 7.71
CA CYS A 98 9.79 -13.68 8.57
C CYS A 98 10.52 -12.34 8.54
N ILE A 99 10.93 -11.87 9.70
CA ILE A 99 11.83 -10.72 9.86
C ILE A 99 13.26 -11.24 9.99
N GLY A 100 14.13 -10.72 9.14
CA GLY A 100 15.55 -11.04 9.12
C GLY A 100 16.34 -9.92 8.46
N ARG A 101 17.61 -10.15 8.17
CA ARG A 101 18.56 -9.09 7.79
C ARG A 101 18.07 -8.17 6.65
N ARG A 102 17.40 -8.71 5.63
CA ARG A 102 16.94 -7.95 4.44
C ARG A 102 15.77 -6.99 4.69
N ASN A 103 14.88 -7.30 5.63
CA ASN A 103 13.69 -6.48 5.91
C ASN A 103 13.73 -5.85 7.30
N TYR A 104 14.74 -6.15 8.12
CA TYR A 104 14.90 -5.60 9.47
C TYR A 104 14.86 -4.07 9.51
N ARG A 105 15.60 -3.37 8.65
CA ARG A 105 15.59 -1.88 8.63
C ARG A 105 14.21 -1.31 8.33
N ARG A 106 13.46 -1.92 7.41
CA ARG A 106 12.12 -1.46 7.06
C ARG A 106 11.11 -1.79 8.15
N PHE A 107 11.23 -2.95 8.78
CA PHE A 107 10.46 -3.33 9.95
C PHE A 107 10.74 -2.39 11.14
N PHE A 108 11.99 -2.01 11.37
CA PHE A 108 12.35 -1.07 12.41
C PHE A 108 11.74 0.32 12.19
N ILE A 109 11.86 0.89 10.99
CA ILE A 109 11.23 2.17 10.64
C ILE A 109 9.71 2.09 10.86
N LEU A 110 9.07 1.01 10.42
CA LEU A 110 7.64 0.74 10.62
C LEU A 110 7.25 0.81 12.11
N MET A 111 8.04 0.16 12.98
CA MET A 111 7.79 0.15 14.42
C MET A 111 8.07 1.51 15.06
N SER A 112 9.16 2.20 14.70
CA SER A 112 9.52 3.51 15.26
C SER A 112 8.48 4.58 14.92
N THR A 113 8.01 4.64 13.67
CA THR A 113 6.97 5.61 13.29
C THR A 113 5.65 5.34 13.99
N ALA A 114 5.33 4.07 14.29
CA ALA A 114 4.16 3.74 15.07
C ALA A 114 4.28 4.25 16.51
N VAL A 115 5.40 3.98 17.17
CA VAL A 115 5.62 4.43 18.56
C VAL A 115 5.50 5.95 18.66
N ILE A 116 6.07 6.71 17.72
CA ILE A 116 5.99 8.18 17.70
C ILE A 116 4.53 8.67 17.54
N LEU A 117 3.75 8.05 16.65
CA LEU A 117 2.36 8.44 16.41
C LEU A 117 1.43 8.11 17.59
N PHE A 118 1.73 7.07 18.37
CA PHE A 118 0.95 6.65 19.53
C PHE A 118 1.55 7.09 20.88
N TYR A 119 2.69 7.79 20.87
CA TYR A 119 3.39 8.31 22.06
C TYR A 119 2.54 9.24 22.95
N PRO A 120 1.65 10.10 22.42
CA PRO A 120 0.81 10.93 23.29
C PRO A 120 -0.14 10.12 24.19
N SER A 121 -0.51 8.91 23.78
CA SER A 121 -1.38 8.00 24.55
C SER A 121 -0.63 7.19 25.62
N LEU A 122 0.71 7.28 25.66
CA LEU A 122 1.57 6.50 26.55
C LEU A 122 1.89 7.16 27.88
N ILE A 123 1.75 8.49 27.97
CA ILE A 123 2.20 9.26 29.13
C ILE A 123 1.46 8.85 30.43
N ASP A 124 0.31 8.18 30.30
CA ASP A 124 -0.54 7.75 31.43
C ASP A 124 -0.26 6.31 31.93
N CYS A 125 0.69 5.56 31.33
CA CYS A 125 0.95 4.16 31.68
C CYS A 125 2.36 3.94 32.25
N THR A 126 2.49 3.87 33.58
CA THR A 126 3.75 3.65 34.32
C THR A 126 4.03 2.18 34.69
N ASP A 127 3.31 1.22 34.12
CA ASP A 127 3.46 -0.21 34.46
C ASP A 127 4.30 -1.00 33.42
N LYS A 128 5.21 -1.86 33.91
CA LYS A 128 6.06 -2.74 33.09
C LYS A 128 5.24 -3.83 32.39
N ASP A 129 4.13 -4.29 32.98
CA ASP A 129 3.22 -5.21 32.30
C ASP A 129 2.44 -4.49 31.20
N ALA A 130 2.06 -3.23 31.42
CA ALA A 130 1.47 -2.36 30.40
C ALA A 130 2.40 -2.18 29.19
N THR A 131 3.72 -2.27 29.36
CA THR A 131 4.69 -2.20 28.25
C THR A 131 4.51 -3.35 27.24
N LYS A 132 4.29 -4.60 27.70
CA LYS A 132 4.09 -5.75 26.80
C LYS A 132 2.73 -5.69 26.09
N TYR A 133 1.68 -5.28 26.80
CA TYR A 133 0.36 -5.02 26.20
C TYR A 133 0.40 -3.86 25.21
N PHE A 134 1.19 -2.83 25.50
CA PHE A 134 1.45 -1.72 24.61
C PHE A 134 2.16 -2.18 23.33
N TYR A 135 3.23 -2.98 23.41
CA TYR A 135 3.88 -3.52 22.21
C TYR A 135 2.91 -4.29 21.31
N HIS A 136 2.03 -5.11 21.88
CA HIS A 136 1.03 -5.87 21.12
C HIS A 136 -0.08 -4.98 20.53
N CYS A 137 -0.56 -4.01 21.30
CA CYS A 137 -1.52 -2.99 20.87
C CYS A 137 -0.94 -2.12 19.75
N VAL A 138 0.30 -1.66 19.90
CA VAL A 138 1.04 -0.90 18.89
C VAL A 138 1.15 -1.73 17.63
N ILE A 139 1.67 -2.95 17.65
CA ILE A 139 1.86 -3.73 16.41
C ILE A 139 0.53 -3.98 15.69
N ASN A 140 -0.54 -4.29 16.42
CA ASN A 140 -1.84 -4.57 15.82
C ASN A 140 -2.48 -3.29 15.25
N THR A 141 -2.51 -2.21 16.03
CA THR A 141 -3.00 -0.89 15.59
C THR A 141 -2.19 -0.36 14.42
N THR A 142 -0.87 -0.58 14.42
CA THR A 142 0.06 -0.22 13.35
C THR A 142 -0.28 -0.92 12.05
N LYS A 143 -0.56 -2.23 12.09
CA LYS A 143 -0.98 -2.99 10.90
C LYS A 143 -2.24 -2.38 10.29
N TYR A 144 -3.27 -2.14 11.09
CA TYR A 144 -4.51 -1.56 10.59
C TYR A 144 -4.33 -0.11 10.14
N PHE A 145 -3.53 0.68 10.85
CA PHE A 145 -3.18 2.06 10.50
C PHE A 145 -2.51 2.12 9.13
N TYR A 146 -1.55 1.24 8.85
CA TYR A 146 -0.91 1.22 7.52
C TYR A 146 -1.80 0.69 6.42
N HIS A 147 -2.66 -0.29 6.70
CA HIS A 147 -3.68 -0.71 5.73
C HIS A 147 -4.67 0.42 5.45
N CYS A 148 -5.02 1.21 6.46
CA CYS A 148 -5.85 2.40 6.35
C CYS A 148 -5.14 3.50 5.55
N LEU A 149 -3.88 3.82 5.86
CA LEU A 149 -3.06 4.78 5.12
C LEU A 149 -2.89 4.37 3.65
N HIS A 150 -2.62 3.09 3.38
CA HIS A 150 -2.57 2.55 2.03
C HIS A 150 -3.91 2.68 1.30
N GLY A 151 -5.02 2.39 1.99
CA GLY A 151 -6.37 2.59 1.48
C GLY A 151 -6.68 4.06 1.18
N LEU A 152 -6.28 4.98 2.05
CA LEU A 152 -6.43 6.43 1.89
C LEU A 152 -5.60 6.95 0.71
N CYS A 153 -4.34 6.51 0.56
CA CYS A 153 -3.50 6.90 -0.58
C CYS A 153 -4.11 6.41 -1.90
N ASN A 154 -4.56 5.14 -1.96
CA ASN A 154 -5.20 4.60 -3.16
C ASN A 154 -6.52 5.30 -3.47
N LEU A 155 -7.36 5.55 -2.46
CA LEU A 155 -8.61 6.27 -2.64
C LEU A 155 -8.35 7.71 -3.11
N GLY A 156 -7.38 8.41 -2.50
CA GLY A 156 -6.96 9.74 -2.90
C GLY A 156 -6.44 9.78 -4.34
N GLN A 157 -5.66 8.78 -4.76
CA GLN A 157 -5.20 8.65 -6.15
C GLN A 157 -6.39 8.51 -7.12
N LEU A 158 -7.35 7.64 -6.82
CA LEU A 158 -8.51 7.39 -7.69
C LEU A 158 -9.41 8.62 -7.78
N ILE A 159 -9.64 9.31 -6.66
CA ILE A 159 -10.42 10.57 -6.62
C ILE A 159 -9.71 11.65 -7.43
N LEU A 160 -8.40 11.85 -7.22
CA LEU A 160 -7.63 12.86 -7.95
C LEU A 160 -7.61 12.55 -9.45
N GLN A 161 -7.39 11.30 -9.84
CA GLN A 161 -7.44 10.89 -11.25
C GLN A 161 -8.82 11.12 -11.88
N SER A 162 -9.89 10.81 -11.14
CA SER A 162 -11.25 11.02 -11.62
C SER A 162 -11.55 12.51 -11.81
N ALA A 163 -11.20 13.35 -10.85
CA ALA A 163 -11.40 14.79 -10.91
C ALA A 163 -10.62 15.44 -12.07
N ILE A 164 -9.34 15.09 -12.22
CA ILE A 164 -8.51 15.58 -13.33
C ILE A 164 -9.02 15.04 -14.68
N GLY A 165 -9.50 13.80 -14.73
CA GLY A 165 -10.08 13.21 -15.92
C GLY A 165 -11.31 13.96 -16.43
N VAL A 166 -12.26 14.26 -15.53
CA VAL A 166 -13.44 15.07 -15.84
C VAL A 166 -13.01 16.47 -16.32
N LEU A 167 -12.07 17.12 -15.64
CA LEU A 167 -11.54 18.41 -16.06
C LEU A 167 -10.94 18.36 -17.47
N VAL A 168 -10.08 17.39 -17.75
CA VAL A 168 -9.44 17.22 -19.07
C VAL A 168 -10.48 16.96 -20.17
N LEU A 169 -11.53 16.18 -19.89
CA LEU A 169 -12.62 15.96 -20.84
C LEU A 169 -13.38 17.27 -21.11
N VAL A 170 -13.71 18.04 -20.07
CA VAL A 170 -14.37 19.36 -20.22
C VAL A 170 -13.50 20.30 -21.06
N LEU A 171 -12.20 20.40 -20.75
CA LEU A 171 -11.26 21.21 -21.53
C LEU A 171 -11.17 20.76 -22.99
N CYS A 172 -11.20 19.44 -23.24
CA CYS A 172 -11.20 18.90 -24.59
C CYS A 172 -12.45 19.30 -25.39
N PHE A 173 -13.60 19.49 -24.74
CA PHE A 173 -14.82 19.97 -25.40
C PHE A 173 -14.86 21.48 -25.59
N VAL A 174 -14.47 22.25 -24.57
CA VAL A 174 -14.50 23.73 -24.59
C VAL A 174 -13.44 24.29 -25.52
N GLU A 175 -12.21 23.77 -25.47
CA GLU A 175 -11.04 24.28 -26.22
C GLU A 175 -10.62 23.33 -27.36
N ARG A 176 -11.58 22.68 -28.03
CA ARG A 176 -11.33 21.59 -28.99
C ARG A 176 -10.19 21.82 -29.98
N LYS A 177 -10.08 23.03 -30.56
CA LYS A 177 -9.05 23.37 -31.57
C LYS A 177 -7.65 23.37 -30.96
N GLU A 178 -7.49 24.08 -29.85
CA GLU A 178 -6.23 24.16 -29.10
C GLU A 178 -5.82 22.79 -28.57
N PHE A 179 -6.80 22.05 -28.03
CA PHE A 179 -6.59 20.72 -27.48
C PHE A 179 -6.11 19.72 -28.54
N SER A 180 -6.64 19.79 -29.77
CA SER A 180 -6.19 18.95 -30.90
C SER A 180 -4.72 19.21 -31.26
N MET A 181 -4.27 20.47 -31.24
CA MET A 181 -2.86 20.82 -31.47
C MET A 181 -1.96 20.33 -30.33
N GLN A 182 -2.45 20.42 -29.09
CA GLN A 182 -1.73 19.89 -27.93
C GLN A 182 -1.57 18.37 -27.95
N ILE A 183 -2.58 17.63 -28.43
CA ILE A 183 -2.48 16.17 -28.61
C ILE A 183 -1.37 15.84 -29.60
N VAL A 184 -1.38 16.46 -30.79
CA VAL A 184 -0.38 16.18 -31.84
C VAL A 184 1.03 16.54 -31.39
N SER A 185 1.21 17.68 -30.70
CA SER A 185 2.53 18.11 -30.22
C SER A 185 3.09 17.29 -29.06
N LYS A 186 2.24 16.72 -28.19
CA LYS A 186 2.69 15.96 -27.01
C LYS A 186 2.70 14.45 -27.22
N LEU A 187 1.74 13.91 -27.97
CA LEU A 187 1.56 12.47 -28.20
C LEU A 187 1.96 12.04 -29.62
N GLY A 188 2.17 12.98 -30.53
CA GLY A 188 2.55 12.74 -31.92
C GLY A 188 1.38 12.81 -32.90
N SER A 189 1.70 12.96 -34.19
CA SER A 189 0.73 13.11 -35.29
C SER A 189 -0.16 11.89 -35.52
N SER A 190 0.26 10.71 -35.04
CA SER A 190 -0.54 9.49 -35.10
C SER A 190 -1.73 9.48 -34.13
N PHE A 191 -1.81 10.43 -33.19
CA PHE A 191 -2.85 10.45 -32.16
C PHE A 191 -3.89 11.55 -32.45
N SER A 192 -5.17 11.18 -32.44
CA SER A 192 -6.29 12.10 -32.66
C SER A 192 -7.17 12.27 -31.41
N VAL A 193 -8.12 13.21 -31.45
CA VAL A 193 -9.00 13.53 -30.31
C VAL A 193 -9.85 12.33 -29.89
N VAL A 194 -10.31 11.51 -30.83
CA VAL A 194 -11.20 10.37 -30.56
C VAL A 194 -10.55 9.31 -29.66
N PRO A 195 -9.40 8.69 -30.03
CA PRO A 195 -8.74 7.72 -29.16
C PRO A 195 -8.28 8.34 -27.83
N PHE A 196 -7.91 9.63 -27.83
CA PHE A 196 -7.61 10.36 -26.59
C PHE A 196 -8.81 10.37 -25.63
N VAL A 197 -9.98 10.81 -26.10
CA VAL A 197 -11.20 10.87 -25.30
C VAL A 197 -11.61 9.49 -24.80
N ILE A 198 -11.49 8.45 -25.64
CA ILE A 198 -11.78 7.06 -25.24
C ILE A 198 -10.88 6.62 -24.07
N VAL A 199 -9.58 6.86 -24.16
CA VAL A 199 -8.62 6.49 -23.10
C VAL A 199 -8.89 7.27 -21.81
N VAL A 200 -9.06 8.59 -21.89
CA VAL A 200 -9.30 9.42 -20.70
C VAL A 200 -10.64 9.07 -20.05
N ALA A 201 -11.72 8.93 -20.84
CA ALA A 201 -13.04 8.58 -20.31
C ALA A 201 -13.07 7.18 -19.69
N SER A 202 -12.50 6.17 -20.35
CA SER A 202 -12.46 4.81 -19.82
C SER A 202 -11.64 4.72 -18.51
N CYS A 203 -10.47 5.37 -18.45
CA CYS A 203 -9.66 5.42 -17.24
C CYS A 203 -10.35 6.20 -16.11
N THR A 204 -11.08 7.28 -16.43
CA THR A 204 -11.86 8.07 -15.47
C THR A 204 -12.99 7.24 -14.87
N ILE A 205 -13.79 6.57 -15.72
CA ILE A 205 -14.88 5.69 -15.28
C ILE A 205 -14.34 4.54 -14.43
N LEU A 206 -13.25 3.91 -14.87
CA LEU A 206 -12.61 2.84 -14.11
C LEU A 206 -12.14 3.33 -12.73
N ALA A 207 -11.55 4.52 -12.66
CA ALA A 207 -11.12 5.10 -11.39
C ALA A 207 -12.30 5.41 -10.45
N MET A 208 -13.41 5.93 -11.00
CA MET A 208 -14.65 6.17 -10.25
C MET A 208 -15.25 4.86 -9.71
N VAL A 209 -15.41 3.84 -10.55
CA VAL A 209 -15.95 2.54 -10.14
C VAL A 209 -15.06 1.86 -9.10
N ALA A 210 -13.73 1.92 -9.29
CA ALA A 210 -12.77 1.35 -8.34
C ALA A 210 -12.74 2.06 -6.98
N SER A 211 -13.20 3.32 -6.90
CA SER A 211 -13.26 4.05 -5.64
C SER A 211 -14.22 3.42 -4.63
N LEU A 212 -15.33 2.83 -5.10
CA LEU A 212 -16.36 2.21 -4.26
C LEU A 212 -15.83 1.01 -3.44
N PRO A 213 -15.26 -0.05 -4.04
CA PRO A 213 -14.76 -1.18 -3.27
C PRO A 213 -13.56 -0.80 -2.39
N VAL A 214 -12.73 0.18 -2.81
CA VAL A 214 -11.62 0.67 -1.99
C VAL A 214 -12.14 1.43 -0.77
N ALA A 215 -13.16 2.28 -0.93
CA ALA A 215 -13.80 2.99 0.18
C ALA A 215 -14.50 2.02 1.15
N GLN A 216 -15.20 1.01 0.64
CA GLN A 216 -15.81 -0.04 1.46
C GLN A 216 -14.75 -0.82 2.26
N LEU A 217 -13.64 -1.19 1.62
CA LEU A 217 -12.53 -1.85 2.28
C LEU A 217 -11.91 -0.95 3.37
N LEU A 218 -11.73 0.34 3.09
CA LEU A 218 -11.22 1.33 4.04
C LEU A 218 -12.15 1.45 5.26
N PHE A 219 -13.46 1.53 5.04
CA PHE A 219 -14.46 1.59 6.11
C PHE A 219 -14.40 0.36 7.02
N PHE A 220 -14.28 -0.83 6.45
CA PHE A 220 -14.11 -2.06 7.22
C PHE A 220 -12.86 -2.03 8.10
N HIS A 221 -11.73 -1.52 7.59
CA HIS A 221 -10.51 -1.39 8.39
C HIS A 221 -10.67 -0.36 9.52
N ILE A 222 -11.37 0.75 9.30
CA ILE A 222 -11.66 1.75 10.35
C ILE A 222 -12.53 1.13 11.47
N LEU A 223 -13.54 0.34 11.11
CA LEU A 223 -14.36 -0.38 12.10
C LEU A 223 -13.54 -1.38 12.91
N LEU A 224 -12.62 -2.11 12.27
CA LEU A 224 -11.72 -3.02 12.97
C LEU A 224 -10.77 -2.29 13.93
N ILE A 225 -10.30 -1.10 13.58
CA ILE A 225 -9.48 -0.26 14.47
C ILE A 225 -10.28 0.16 15.70
N LYS A 226 -11.51 0.65 15.50
CA LYS A 226 -12.39 1.06 16.61
C LYS A 226 -12.70 -0.12 17.54
N LYS A 227 -13.00 -1.30 16.98
CA LYS A 227 -13.27 -2.52 17.77
C LYS A 227 -12.01 -3.05 18.47
N ALA A 228 -10.84 -2.96 17.84
CA ALA A 228 -9.58 -3.36 18.45
C ALA A 228 -9.19 -2.44 19.62
N SER A 229 -9.51 -1.14 19.53
CA SER A 229 -9.29 -0.17 20.60
C SER A 229 -10.26 -0.33 21.77
N SER A 230 -11.43 -0.91 21.57
CA SER A 230 -12.46 -1.07 22.62
C SER A 230 -12.41 -2.42 23.36
N HIS A 231 -11.84 -3.47 22.76
CA HIS A 231 -11.79 -4.84 23.31
C HIS A 231 -10.38 -5.34 23.65
N THR A 232 -9.48 -4.43 24.04
CA THR A 232 -8.05 -4.72 24.29
C THR A 232 -7.81 -5.82 25.34
N PHE A 233 -8.76 -6.08 26.25
CA PHE A 233 -8.60 -7.03 27.37
C PHE A 233 -8.63 -8.53 27.00
N PRO A 234 -9.66 -9.10 26.34
CA PRO A 234 -9.72 -10.56 26.11
C PRO A 234 -8.84 -11.09 24.97
N PHE A 235 -8.51 -10.27 23.96
CA PHE A 235 -7.73 -10.71 22.80
C PHE A 235 -6.23 -10.86 23.08
N CYS A 236 -5.68 -10.06 23.98
CA CYS A 236 -4.27 -10.15 24.40
C CYS A 236 -3.98 -11.43 25.21
N LEU A 237 -4.94 -11.92 25.99
CA LEU A 237 -4.79 -13.15 26.80
C LEU A 237 -4.66 -14.42 25.93
N ILE A 238 -5.39 -14.48 24.81
CA ILE A 238 -5.32 -15.60 23.84
C ILE A 238 -4.00 -15.58 23.05
N LEU A 239 -3.44 -14.38 22.79
CA LEU A 239 -2.17 -14.23 22.06
C LEU A 239 -0.94 -14.54 22.91
N LEU A 240 -0.97 -14.24 24.21
CA LEU A 240 0.08 -14.61 25.17
C LEU A 240 0.26 -16.13 25.31
N LEU A 241 -0.80 -16.91 25.13
CA LEU A 241 -0.77 -18.38 25.25
C LEU A 241 -0.23 -19.12 24.01
N THR A 242 0.12 -18.43 22.92
CA THR A 242 0.61 -19.07 21.68
C THR A 242 2.04 -18.69 21.29
N ASP A 243 2.80 -18.07 22.19
CA ASP A 243 4.11 -17.52 21.86
C ASP A 243 5.24 -18.52 22.12
N SER A 244 5.63 -19.25 21.07
CA SER A 244 7.02 -19.70 20.83
C SER A 244 7.11 -20.39 19.46
N CYS A 245 7.50 -19.64 18.43
CA CYS A 245 7.96 -20.28 17.19
C CYS A 245 9.26 -21.03 17.48
N LYS A 246 9.25 -22.37 17.47
CA LYS A 246 10.47 -23.19 17.60
C LYS A 246 11.40 -22.88 16.42
N LYS A 247 12.52 -22.19 16.68
CA LYS A 247 13.59 -21.93 15.71
C LYS A 247 14.52 -23.14 15.71
N GLY A 248 14.95 -23.59 14.54
CA GLY A 248 15.89 -24.71 14.40
C GLY A 248 17.13 -24.32 13.60
N PRO A 249 18.22 -25.09 13.72
CA PRO A 249 19.30 -25.02 12.74
C PRO A 249 18.73 -25.27 11.34
N CYS A 250 19.30 -24.59 10.34
CA CYS A 250 19.09 -24.93 8.95
C CYS A 250 19.99 -26.13 8.63
N LEU A 251 19.45 -27.34 8.78
CA LEU A 251 20.03 -28.58 8.31
C LEU A 251 19.31 -29.00 7.03
#